data_AF-A0A920VQ98-F1
#
_entry.id   AF-A0A920VQ98-F1
#
_cell.length_a   1.000
_cell.length_b   1.000
_cell.length_c   1.000
_cell.angle_alpha   90.00
_cell.angle_beta   90.00
_cell.angle_gamma   90.00
#
_symmetry.space_group_name_H-M   'P 1'
#
loop_
_entity.id
_entity.type
_entity.pdbx_description
1 polymer ?
#
loop_
_entity_poly.entity_id
_entity_poly.type
_entity_poly.pdbx_seq_one_letter_code
_entity_poly.pdbx_strand_id
1 'polypeptide(L)'
;MVFPRIAISTGVPVVPVSLTGSENLQNPLKVLKPTATLRLKIGKPFVATGSDVGTPRSIAADVTTEIMSRISRMLPEAQRGEYADVTDMNTPNTLDYVHSSDKEVT
;
A
#
# COMPACT_ATOMS: atom_id res chain seq x y z
N MET A 1 3.96 -12.91 3.27
CA MET A 1 3.51 -11.56 3.65
C MET A 1 2.30 -11.71 4.58
N VAL A 2 2.35 -11.19 5.82
CA VAL A 2 1.38 -11.56 6.90
C VAL A 2 0.45 -10.43 7.35
N PHE A 3 0.72 -9.19 6.95
CA PHE A 3 -0.02 -8.01 7.38
C PHE A 3 -1.53 -7.97 7.01
N PRO A 4 -2.04 -8.58 5.91
CA PRO A 4 -3.47 -8.49 5.56
C PRO A 4 -4.33 -9.16 6.63
N ARG A 5 -3.82 -10.24 7.23
CA ARG A 5 -4.53 -10.99 8.27
C ARG A 5 -4.80 -10.12 9.49
N ILE A 6 -3.83 -9.29 9.87
CA ILE A 6 -3.96 -8.35 11.00
C ILE A 6 -4.96 -7.26 10.65
N ALA A 7 -4.82 -6.64 9.47
CA ALA A 7 -5.70 -5.57 9.01
C ALA A 7 -7.17 -6.01 8.97
N ILE A 8 -7.46 -7.18 8.37
CA ILE A 8 -8.81 -7.74 8.31
C ILE A 8 -9.34 -8.05 9.71
N SER A 9 -8.52 -8.69 10.57
CA SER A 9 -8.97 -9.11 11.91
C SER A 9 -9.27 -7.96 12.86
N THR A 10 -8.66 -6.79 12.63
CA THR A 10 -8.75 -5.64 13.53
C THR A 10 -9.67 -4.54 13.00
N GLY A 11 -9.95 -4.51 11.69
CA GLY A 11 -10.81 -3.50 11.07
C GLY A 11 -10.27 -2.06 11.20
N VAL A 12 -8.98 -1.89 11.50
CA VAL A 12 -8.36 -0.58 11.70
C VAL A 12 -7.92 0.03 10.36
N PRO A 13 -7.87 1.37 10.26
CA PRO A 13 -7.36 2.03 9.06
C PRO A 13 -5.87 1.73 8.84
N VAL A 14 -5.55 1.30 7.62
CA VAL A 14 -4.20 1.11 7.09
C VAL A 14 -3.80 2.34 6.30
N VAL A 15 -2.61 2.87 6.59
CA VAL A 15 -2.05 4.04 5.87
C VAL A 15 -0.98 3.56 4.88
N PRO A 16 -1.20 3.69 3.57
CA PRO A 16 -0.20 3.30 2.58
C PRO A 16 0.94 4.33 2.53
N VAL A 17 2.17 3.85 2.45
CA VAL A 17 3.37 4.67 2.38
C VAL A 17 4.28 4.15 1.29
N SER A 18 4.77 5.04 0.43
CA SER A 18 5.74 4.72 -0.62
C SER A 18 7.06 5.44 -0.37
N LEU A 19 8.18 4.74 -0.46
CA LEU A 19 9.52 5.29 -0.34
C LEU A 19 10.28 5.06 -1.65
N THR A 20 10.92 6.11 -2.17
CA THR A 20 11.72 6.05 -3.40
C THR A 20 13.05 6.79 -3.22
N GLY A 21 14.05 6.47 -4.05
CA GLY A 21 15.35 7.12 -4.04
C GLY A 21 16.38 6.45 -3.12
N SER A 22 15.98 5.41 -2.39
CA SER A 22 16.88 4.58 -1.57
C SER A 22 17.70 3.58 -2.40
N GLU A 23 17.33 3.35 -3.66
CA GLU A 23 17.99 2.40 -4.56
C GLU A 23 19.43 2.85 -4.86
N ASN A 24 19.65 4.17 -4.91
CA ASN A 24 20.97 4.77 -5.10
C ASN A 24 21.94 4.55 -3.92
N LEU A 25 21.43 4.14 -2.76
CA LEU A 25 22.21 3.93 -1.54
C LEU A 25 22.73 2.47 -1.41
N GLN A 26 22.28 1.55 -2.27
CA GLN A 26 22.65 0.13 -2.20
C GLN A 26 24.03 -0.20 -2.78
N ASN A 27 24.70 0.76 -3.43
CA ASN A 27 26.03 0.52 -4.01
C ASN A 27 27.13 0.76 -2.95
N PRO A 28 27.94 -0.24 -2.56
CA PRO A 28 29.01 -0.09 -1.57
C PRO A 28 30.06 0.96 -1.95
N LEU A 29 30.23 1.25 -3.25
CA LEU A 29 31.14 2.28 -3.76
C LEU A 29 30.62 3.72 -3.54
N LYS A 30 29.31 3.90 -3.32
CA LYS A 30 28.68 5.22 -3.04
C LYS A 30 28.58 5.54 -1.54
N VAL A 31 29.02 4.64 -0.66
CA VAL A 31 29.05 4.85 0.80
C VAL A 31 29.97 6.03 1.17
N LEU A 32 30.91 6.39 0.29
CA LEU A 32 31.81 7.54 0.48
C LEU A 32 31.14 8.91 0.22
N LYS A 33 29.99 8.95 -0.48
CA LYS A 33 29.16 10.16 -0.69
C LYS A 33 27.68 9.77 -0.76
N PRO A 34 27.00 9.63 0.40
CA PRO A 34 25.59 9.25 0.46
C PRO A 34 24.70 10.43 0.09
N THR A 35 24.74 10.88 -1.16
CA THR A 35 23.83 11.90 -1.71
C THR A 35 22.68 11.18 -2.42
N ALA A 36 21.76 10.64 -1.64
CA ALA A 36 20.52 10.06 -2.14
C ALA A 36 19.34 10.94 -1.71
N THR A 37 18.47 11.30 -2.66
CA THR A 37 17.23 12.02 -2.35
C THR A 37 16.15 11.01 -2.04
N LEU A 38 15.86 10.82 -0.76
CA LEU A 38 14.73 9.99 -0.32
C LEU A 38 13.43 10.77 -0.49
N ARG A 39 12.45 10.17 -1.17
CA ARG A 39 11.11 10.74 -1.31
C ARG A 39 10.11 9.79 -0.67
N LEU A 40 9.43 10.29 0.36
CA LEU A 40 8.34 9.62 1.04
C LEU A 40 7.01 10.20 0.54
N LYS A 41 6.05 9.35 0.21
CA LYS A 41 4.65 9.77 0.00
C LYS A 41 3.75 8.97 0.90
N ILE A 42 2.79 9.66 1.52
CA ILE A 42 1.76 9.08 2.37
C ILE A 42 0.45 9.15 1.59
N GLY A 43 -0.23 8.03 1.43
CA GLY A 43 -1.49 7.94 0.70
C GLY A 43 -2.69 8.04 1.64
N LYS A 44 -3.89 7.96 1.05
CA LYS A 44 -5.14 8.01 1.81
C LYS A 44 -5.32 6.73 2.64
N PRO A 45 -5.73 6.84 3.92
CA PRO A 45 -6.03 5.67 4.73
C PRO A 45 -7.20 4.86 4.16
N PHE A 46 -7.18 3.54 4.33
CA PHE A 46 -8.24 2.64 3.89
C PHE A 46 -8.38 1.47 4.87
N VAL A 47 -9.52 0.80 4.87
CA VAL A 47 -9.79 -0.38 5.71
C VAL A 47 -9.84 -1.62 4.84
N ALA A 48 -9.18 -2.68 5.29
CA ALA A 48 -9.27 -4.00 4.65
C ALA A 48 -10.44 -4.77 5.24
N THR A 49 -11.41 -5.15 4.40
CA THR A 49 -12.59 -5.91 4.81
C THR A 49 -12.45 -7.40 4.52
N GLY A 50 -11.65 -7.76 3.50
CA GLY A 50 -11.62 -9.12 2.96
C GLY A 50 -12.88 -9.47 2.17
N SER A 51 -13.00 -10.73 1.77
CA SER A 51 -14.16 -11.29 1.09
C SER A 51 -14.75 -12.45 1.89
N ASP A 52 -16.07 -12.65 1.81
CA ASP A 52 -16.76 -13.78 2.45
C ASP A 52 -16.61 -15.10 1.67
N VAL A 53 -16.05 -15.04 0.46
CA VAL A 53 -15.92 -16.18 -0.45
C VAL A 53 -14.45 -16.51 -0.67
N GLY A 54 -14.05 -17.70 -0.25
CA GLY A 54 -12.70 -18.24 -0.50
C GLY A 54 -12.03 -18.83 0.73
N THR A 55 -10.79 -19.29 0.56
CA THR A 55 -9.97 -19.75 1.68
C THR A 55 -9.31 -18.57 2.39
N PRO A 56 -8.97 -18.68 3.69
CA PRO A 56 -8.25 -17.62 4.39
C PRO A 56 -6.93 -17.21 3.70
N ARG A 57 -6.30 -18.15 2.98
CA ARG A 57 -5.08 -17.90 2.21
C ARG A 57 -5.36 -17.10 0.94
N SER A 58 -6.41 -17.43 0.18
CA SER A 58 -6.77 -16.69 -1.03
C SER A 58 -7.24 -15.28 -0.69
N ILE A 59 -8.10 -15.13 0.34
CA ILE A 59 -8.58 -13.81 0.80
C ILE A 59 -7.39 -12.93 1.20
N ALA A 60 -6.43 -13.47 1.96
CA ALA A 60 -5.24 -12.71 2.33
C ALA A 60 -4.37 -12.32 1.12
N ALA A 61 -4.30 -13.16 0.09
CA ALA A 61 -3.58 -12.86 -1.14
C ALA A 61 -4.28 -11.76 -1.96
N ASP A 62 -5.60 -11.84 -2.11
CA ASP A 62 -6.40 -10.85 -2.85
C ASP A 62 -6.30 -9.47 -2.19
N VAL A 63 -6.47 -9.42 -0.86
CA VAL A 63 -6.28 -8.19 -0.07
C VAL A 63 -4.84 -7.70 -0.18
N THR A 64 -3.83 -8.58 -0.20
CA THR A 64 -2.44 -8.15 -0.42
C THR A 64 -2.29 -7.46 -1.77
N THR A 65 -2.83 -8.05 -2.83
CA THR A 65 -2.73 -7.51 -4.20
C THR A 65 -3.37 -6.14 -4.30
N GLU A 66 -4.56 -5.95 -3.70
CA GLU A 66 -5.20 -4.63 -3.68
C GLU A 66 -4.38 -3.57 -2.94
N ILE A 67 -3.80 -3.94 -1.80
CA ILE A 67 -2.97 -3.02 -1.01
C ILE A 67 -1.69 -2.65 -1.76
N MET A 68 -1.05 -3.63 -2.39
CA MET A 68 0.15 -3.39 -3.19
C MET A 68 -0.16 -2.58 -4.45
N SER A 69 -1.34 -2.77 -5.07
CA SER A 69 -1.82 -1.90 -6.16
C SER A 69 -1.96 -0.44 -5.70
N ARG A 70 -2.56 -0.20 -4.52
CA ARG A 70 -2.65 1.17 -3.96
C ARG A 70 -1.27 1.79 -3.73
N ILE A 71 -0.31 1.01 -3.21
CA ILE A 71 1.08 1.48 -2.99
C ILE A 71 1.78 1.73 -4.33
N SER A 72 1.63 0.85 -5.33
CA SER A 72 2.30 1.00 -6.62
C SER A 72 1.83 2.23 -7.40
N ARG A 73 0.54 2.60 -7.28
CA ARG A 73 0.01 3.86 -7.83
C ARG A 73 0.70 5.12 -7.27
N MET A 74 1.24 5.06 -6.05
CA MET A 74 1.97 6.18 -5.44
C MET A 74 3.41 6.30 -5.96
N LEU A 75 3.97 5.19 -6.45
CA LEU A 75 5.30 5.11 -7.02
C LEU A 75 5.34 5.67 -8.46
N PRO A 76 6.47 6.24 -8.89
CA PRO A 76 6.73 6.50 -10.31
C PRO A 76 6.63 5.22 -11.14
N GLU A 77 6.23 5.32 -12.41
CA GLU A 77 5.94 4.15 -13.26
C GLU A 77 7.11 3.16 -13.34
N ALA A 78 8.32 3.68 -13.50
CA ALA A 78 9.56 2.90 -13.56
C ALA A 78 9.89 2.14 -12.27
N GLN A 79 9.21 2.44 -11.15
CA GLN A 79 9.48 1.88 -9.83
C GLN A 79 8.31 1.03 -9.30
N ARG A 80 7.28 0.76 -10.11
CA ARG A 80 6.08 -0.02 -9.70
C ARG A 80 6.35 -1.52 -9.56
N GLY A 81 7.39 -2.04 -10.20
CA GLY A 81 7.79 -3.46 -10.13
C GLY A 81 6.70 -4.43 -10.60
N GLU A 82 6.58 -5.57 -9.92
CA GLU A 82 5.58 -6.64 -10.19
C GLU A 82 4.12 -6.17 -10.18
N TYR A 83 3.85 -4.98 -9.63
CA TYR A 83 2.51 -4.42 -9.51
C TYR A 83 2.26 -3.27 -10.50
N ALA A 84 3.04 -3.16 -11.57
CA ALA A 84 2.83 -2.16 -12.63
C ALA A 84 1.48 -2.38 -13.36
N ASP A 85 1.17 -3.63 -13.69
CA ASP A 85 0.01 -3.99 -14.51
C ASP A 85 -1.31 -4.06 -13.72
N VAL A 86 -1.23 -4.06 -12.38
CA VAL A 86 -2.40 -4.16 -11.50
C VAL A 86 -2.93 -2.80 -11.04
N THR A 87 -2.38 -1.71 -11.60
CA THR A 87 -2.71 -0.34 -11.20
C THR A 87 -4.10 0.11 -11.60
N ASP A 88 -4.79 -0.58 -12.50
CA ASP A 88 -6.17 -0.24 -12.91
C ASP A 88 -7.24 -1.22 -12.38
N MET A 89 -6.85 -2.10 -11.45
CA MET A 89 -7.78 -3.10 -10.92
C MET A 89 -8.82 -2.48 -10.00
N ASN A 90 -10.04 -3.04 -10.04
CA ASN A 90 -11.10 -2.77 -9.07
C ASN A 90 -10.67 -3.33 -7.69
N THR A 91 -11.00 -2.62 -6.61
CA THR A 91 -10.60 -2.97 -5.24
C THR A 91 -11.81 -3.31 -4.37
N PRO A 92 -12.44 -4.48 -4.55
CA PRO A 92 -13.63 -4.86 -3.78
C PRO A 92 -13.36 -5.16 -2.29
N ASN A 93 -12.13 -5.48 -1.90
CA ASN A 93 -11.80 -5.91 -0.54
C ASN A 93 -11.17 -4.81 0.34
N THR A 94 -11.09 -3.59 -0.19
CA THR A 94 -10.56 -2.42 0.51
C THR A 94 -11.45 -1.21 0.31
N LEU A 95 -11.84 -0.56 1.41
CA LEU A 95 -12.71 0.60 1.41
C LEU A 95 -11.97 1.83 1.89
N ASP A 96 -12.20 2.98 1.27
CA ASP A 96 -11.59 4.24 1.71
C ASP A 96 -12.07 4.60 3.12
N TYR A 97 -11.13 5.00 3.96
CA TYR A 97 -11.44 5.38 5.34
C TYR A 97 -11.94 6.82 5.37
N VAL A 98 -13.16 7.01 5.89
CA VAL A 98 -13.74 8.34 6.16
C VAL A 98 -13.79 8.53 7.67
N HIS A 99 -13.13 9.58 8.16
CA HIS A 99 -13.11 9.88 9.58
C HIS A 99 -14.47 10.44 10.02
N SER A 100 -15.01 9.92 11.14
CA SER A 100 -16.35 10.30 11.62
C SER A 100 -16.50 11.78 11.97
N SER A 101 -15.40 12.48 12.27
CA SER A 101 -15.43 13.92 12.64
C SER A 101 -15.72 14.86 11.47
N ASP A 102 -15.76 14.37 10.23
CA ASP A 102 -16.18 15.16 9.05
C ASP A 102 -17.71 15.16 8.83
N LYS A 103 -18.48 14.51 9.71
CA LYS A 103 -19.96 14.43 9.59
C LYS A 103 -20.74 15.46 10.42
N GLU A 104 -20.07 16.39 11.09
CA GLU A 104 -20.71 17.42 11.95
C GLU A 104 -20.50 18.87 11.47
N VAL A 105 -20.41 19.10 10.15
CA VAL A 105 -20.57 20.46 9.60
C VAL A 105 -21.53 20.42 8.40
N THR A 106 -22.82 20.33 8.70
CA THR A 106 -23.89 20.84 7.83
C THR A 106 -25.02 21.35 8.71
#